data_AF-A0A2T2UX02-F1
#
_entry.id   AF-A0A2T2UX02-F1
#
_cell.length_a   1.000
_cell.length_b   1.000
_cell.length_c   1.000
_cell.angle_alpha   90.00
_cell.angle_beta   90.00
_cell.angle_gamma   90.00
#
_symmetry.space_group_name_H-M   'P 1'
#
loop_
_entity.id
_entity.type
_entity.pdbx_description
1 polymer ?
#
loop_
_entity_poly.entity_id
_entity_poly.type
_entity_poly.pdbx_seq_one_letter_code
_entity_poly.pdbx_strand_id
1 'polypeptide(L)' 'MADTKRKIMEVLDVLPEARRREVLDYVKSLREEEEQRTEDGRRDPAENPLLDYIGGVEHGSLAQDIDEELYREEV' A
#
# COMPACT_ATOMS: atom_id res chain seq x y z
N MET A 1 -18.02 -5.96 12.68
CA MET A 1 -18.51 -5.33 11.44
C MET A 1 -19.61 -4.30 11.71
N ALA A 2 -20.72 -4.65 12.37
CA ALA A 2 -21.83 -3.73 12.62
C ALA A 2 -21.45 -2.49 13.46
N ASP A 3 -20.61 -2.66 14.49
CA ASP A 3 -20.17 -1.54 15.33
C ASP A 3 -19.24 -0.56 14.61
N THR A 4 -18.37 -1.06 13.72
CA THR A 4 -17.47 -0.20 12.94
C THR A 4 -18.27 0.68 12.00
N LYS A 5 -19.24 0.11 11.27
CA LYS A 5 -20.13 0.88 10.38
C LYS A 5 -20.90 1.94 11.15
N ARG A 6 -21.45 1.59 12.31
CA ARG A 6 -22.20 2.54 13.17
C ARG A 6 -21.33 3.71 13.62
N LYS A 7 -20.12 3.44 14.13
CA LYS A 7 -19.17 4.47 14.55
C LYS A 7 -18.77 5.40 13.41
N ILE A 8 -18.55 4.86 12.20
CA ILE A 8 -18.22 5.68 11.03
C ILE A 8 -19.39 6.60 10.67
N MET A 9 -20.63 6.11 10.73
CA MET A 9 -21.83 6.93 10.46
C MET A 9 -22.00 8.03 11.51
N GLU A 10 -21.84 7.71 12.80
CA GLU A 10 -21.91 8.71 13.89
C GLU A 10 -20.89 9.84 13.69
N VAL A 11 -19.65 9.50 13.31
CA VAL A 11 -18.61 10.50 13.03
C VAL A 11 -18.93 11.34 11.80
N LEU A 12 -19.43 10.71 10.73
CA LEU A 12 -19.82 11.43 9.51
C LEU A 12 -20.99 12.40 9.74
N ASP A 13 -21.96 12.04 10.59
CA ASP A 13 -23.13 12.86 10.86
C ASP A 13 -22.81 14.15 11.63
N VAL A 14 -21.77 14.12 12.46
CA VAL A 14 -21.31 15.28 13.26
C VAL A 14 -20.46 16.25 12.43
N LEU A 15 -19.91 15.81 11.29
CA LEU A 15 -19.04 16.65 10.46
C LEU A 15 -19.82 17.71 9.67
N PRO A 16 -19.26 18.93 9.51
CA PRO A 16 -19.78 19.93 8.59
C PRO A 16 -19.85 19.39 7.15
N GLU A 17 -20.83 19.84 6.37
CA GLU A 17 -21.09 19.31 5.02
C GLU A 17 -19.87 19.35 4.09
N ALA A 18 -19.09 20.44 4.13
CA ALA A 18 -17.85 20.56 3.37
C ALA A 18 -16.82 19.46 3.72
N ARG A 19 -16.71 19.10 5.01
CA ARG A 19 -15.80 18.05 5.49
C ARG A 19 -16.32 16.64 5.17
N ARG A 20 -17.64 16.44 5.18
CA ARG A 20 -18.23 15.16 4.73
C ARG A 20 -17.89 14.87 3.28
N ARG A 21 -17.97 15.89 2.42
CA ARG A 21 -17.63 15.77 1.00
C ARG A 21 -16.16 15.39 0.80
N GLU A 22 -15.25 16.08 1.49
CA GLU A 22 -13.81 15.79 1.46
C GLU A 22 -13.50 14.34 1.87
N VAL A 23 -14.12 13.85 2.94
CA VAL A 23 -13.92 12.46 3.40
C VAL A 23 -14.42 11.45 2.35
N LEU A 24 -15.60 11.70 1.74
CA LEU A 24 -16.13 10.82 0.70
C LEU A 24 -15.28 10.84 -0.57
N ASP A 25 -14.77 12.02 -0.95
CA ASP A 25 -13.87 12.18 -2.10
C ASP A 25 -12.55 11.42 -1.88
N TYR A 26 -12.00 11.48 -0.66
CA TYR A 26 -10.79 10.72 -0.30
C TYR A 26 -11.01 9.20 -0.27
N VAL A 27 -12.13 8.73 0.27
CA VAL A 27 -12.46 7.29 0.25
C VAL A 27 -12.62 6.79 -1.20
N LYS A 28 -13.15 7.63 -2.09
CA LYS A 28 -13.24 7.33 -3.52
C LYS A 28 -11.85 7.23 -4.17
N SER A 29 -10.94 8.15 -3.87
CA SER A 29 -9.57 8.09 -4.42
C SER A 29 -8.81 6.85 -3.94
N LEU A 30 -8.95 6.47 -2.67
CA LEU A 30 -8.34 5.24 -2.15
C LEU A 30 -8.80 3.99 -2.91
N ARG A 31 -10.08 3.94 -3.28
CA ARG A 31 -10.61 2.82 -4.06
C ARG A 31 -10.06 2.81 -5.48
N GLU A 32 -9.97 3.98 -6.12
CA GLU A 32 -9.39 4.14 -7.45
C GLU A 32 -7.90 3.78 -7.48
N GLU A 33 -7.14 4.14 -6.43
CA GLU A 33 -5.74 3.75 -6.26
C GLU A 33 -5.58 2.24 -6.07
N GLU A 34 -6.44 1.60 -5.29
CA GLU A 34 -6.43 0.14 -5.11
C GLU A 34 -6.80 -0.58 -6.41
N GLU A 35 -7.80 -0.11 -7.16
CA GLU A 35 -8.15 -0.65 -8.48
C GLU A 35 -6.95 -0.53 -9.45
N GLN A 36 -6.27 0.61 -9.47
CA GLN A 36 -5.04 0.81 -10.26
C GLN A 36 -3.89 -0.10 -9.82
N ARG A 37 -3.65 -0.29 -8.51
CA ARG A 37 -2.64 -1.23 -8.01
C ARG A 37 -2.95 -2.67 -8.36
N THR A 38 -4.24 -3.04 -8.37
CA THR A 38 -4.67 -4.39 -8.73
C THR A 38 -4.51 -4.65 -10.24
N GLU A 39 -4.68 -3.61 -11.06
CA GLU A 39 -4.40 -3.66 -12.50
C GLU A 39 -2.89 -3.68 -12.80
N ASP A 40 -2.09 -2.89 -12.09
CA ASP A 40 -0.61 -2.91 -12.16
C ASP A 40 0.01 -4.21 -11.62
N GLY A 41 -0.76 -4.99 -10.86
CA GLY A 41 -0.38 -6.33 -10.38
C GLY A 41 -0.55 -7.45 -11.43
N ARG A 42 -1.20 -7.17 -12.57
CA ARG A 42 -1.25 -8.07 -13.74
C ARG A 42 -0.17 -7.72 -14.75
N ARG A 43 1.06 -7.54 -14.31
CA ARG A 43 2.18 -7.39 -15.24
C ARG A 43 2.68 -8.78 -15.64
N ASP A 44 2.47 -9.15 -16.89
CA ASP A 44 2.96 -10.41 -17.45
C ASP A 44 4.50 -10.38 -17.51
N PRO A 45 5.21 -11.32 -16.87
CA PRO A 45 6.67 -11.44 -17.00
C PRO A 45 7.13 -11.59 -18.46
N ALA A 46 6.27 -12.11 -19.35
CA ALA A 46 6.55 -12.17 -20.79
C ALA A 46 6.64 -10.78 -21.44
N GLU A 47 5.98 -9.76 -20.88
CA GLU A 47 6.01 -8.38 -21.38
C GLU A 47 7.15 -7.56 -20.76
N ASN A 48 7.62 -7.93 -19.56
CA ASN A 48 8.79 -7.30 -18.94
C ASN A 48 9.63 -8.30 -18.13
N PRO A 49 10.73 -8.83 -18.72
CA PRO A 49 11.59 -9.82 -18.07
C PRO A 49 12.38 -9.25 -16.87
N LEU A 50 12.37 -7.93 -16.65
CA LEU A 50 12.91 -7.34 -15.42
C LEU A 50 12.00 -7.59 -14.21
N LEU A 51 10.73 -7.97 -14.40
CA LEU A 51 9.82 -8.31 -13.31
C LEU A 51 10.19 -9.64 -12.64
N ASP A 52 10.70 -10.60 -13.41
CA ASP A 52 11.31 -11.82 -12.83
C ASP A 52 12.54 -11.49 -11.99
N TYR A 53 13.23 -10.39 -12.31
CA TYR A 53 14.42 -9.96 -11.60
C TYR A 53 14.10 -9.18 -10.31
N ILE A 54 13.05 -8.33 -10.33
CA ILE A 54 12.59 -7.57 -9.16
C ILE A 54 11.69 -8.47 -8.30
N GLY A 55 12.32 -9.32 -7.49
CA GLY A 55 11.65 -10.25 -6.58
C GLY A 55 12.08 -11.71 -6.74
N GLY A 56 12.72 -12.07 -7.86
CA GLY A 56 13.28 -13.40 -8.12
C GLY A 56 14.57 -13.74 -7.36
N VAL A 57 14.95 -12.93 -6.37
CA VAL A 57 15.95 -13.34 -5.37
C VAL A 57 15.23 -14.17 -4.29
N GLU A 58 14.75 -15.35 -4.70
CA GLU A 58 14.40 -16.49 -3.82
C GLU A 58 15.61 -16.91 -2.94
N HIS A 59 16.79 -16.34 -3.18
CA HIS A 59 17.92 -16.33 -2.27
C HIS A 59 18.10 -14.92 -1.73
N GLY A 60 17.52 -14.63 -0.57
CA GLY A 60 17.55 -13.35 0.14
C GLY A 60 18.93 -12.84 0.56
N SER A 61 20.01 -13.20 -0.14
CA SER A 61 21.39 -12.80 0.14
C SER A 61 21.69 -11.33 -0.17
N LEU A 62 20.82 -10.61 -0.89
CA LEU A 62 21.09 -9.21 -1.25
C LEU A 62 20.77 -8.24 -0.09
N ALA A 63 19.84 -8.62 0.78
CA ALA A 63 19.44 -7.83 1.95
C ALA A 63 19.76 -8.52 3.29
N GLN A 64 20.17 -9.78 3.24
CA GLN A 64 20.75 -10.48 4.38
C GLN A 64 22.03 -9.72 4.75
N ASP A 65 22.06 -9.20 5.96
CA ASP A 65 23.21 -8.54 6.58
C ASP A 65 23.39 -7.03 6.29
N ILE A 66 22.38 -6.35 5.69
CA ILE A 66 22.41 -4.87 5.55
C ILE A 66 22.62 -4.19 6.91
N ASP A 67 21.94 -4.69 7.96
CA ASP A 67 22.09 -4.14 9.31
C ASP A 67 23.50 -4.41 9.88
N GLU A 68 24.09 -5.58 9.63
CA GLU A 68 25.45 -5.89 10.08
C GLU A 68 26.54 -5.10 9.33
N GLU A 69 26.29 -4.71 8.08
CA GLU A 69 27.19 -3.85 7.31
C GLU A 69 27.07 -2.37 7.70
N LEU A 70 25.85 -1.88 7.93
CA LEU A 70 25.59 -0.49 8.33
C LEU A 70 25.99 -0.19 9.77
N TYR A 71 25.90 -1.16 10.68
CA TYR A 71 26.20 -1.00 12.10
C TYR A 71 27.52 -1.62 12.54
N ARG A 72 28.40 -1.99 11.59
CA ARG A 72 29.75 -2.43 11.93
C ARG A 72 30.56 -1.23 12.43
N GLU A 73 30.64 -1.07 13.75
CA GLU A 73 31.61 -0.15 14.37
C GLU A 73 33.02 -0.62 14.00
N GLU A 74 33.80 0.25 13.34
CA GLU A 74 35.22 0.03 13.11
C GLU A 74 35.92 -0.06 14.48
N VAL A 75 36.32 -1.28 14.87
CA VAL A 75 37.21 -1.54 16.02
C VAL A 75 38.66 -1.53 15.56
#